data_AF-A0A3D9T2J1-F1
#
_entry.id   AF-A0A3D9T2J1-F1
#
_cell.length_a   1.000
_cell.length_b   1.000
_cell.length_c   1.000
_cell.angle_alpha   90.00
_cell.angle_beta   90.00
_cell.angle_gamma   90.00
#
_symmetry.space_group_name_H-M   'P 1'
#
loop_
_entity.id
_entity.type
_entity.pdbx_description
1 polymer ?
#
loop_
_entity_poly.entity_id
_entity_poly.type
_entity_poly.pdbx_seq_one_letter_code
_entity_poly.pdbx_strand_id
1 'polypeptide(L)'
;MPARQRPATARAAADGMKLHRRTLRLAGREHTVIGLRPGTTARFGTNLFHETWHVLSDRHGAQVLARLLWGLSYQARPGTLLLIDRPFLVPTPFDADPADPIVVLPDRRTPFGRRAARDLKARLPLRSAPDGTVRWRTYGLDAALTDVRGWTDAHVPYWRPERGRVRRTDGLIVLQPDSTTELRLWALWAATLDATGRFPSDHTYLGPWRGGHSGEIQIFRDFRRDVGIARRARADVLARPDAPKYPDLLRPRIWRQGHAIRCGRSMKIENCRNLDPTTAERLNRIGIRTLDDLARTGPVEAFLGLRDAAMPGLTRTMLWALEGALTDTDRRAIPAARKEELLSELERSARGRRRR
;
A
#
# COMPACT_ATOMS: atom_id res chain seq x y z
N MET A 1 10.32 -17.33 -26.38
CA MET A 1 9.06 -16.99 -25.67
C MET A 1 9.25 -17.25 -24.18
N PRO A 2 9.20 -16.25 -23.28
CA PRO A 2 9.32 -16.51 -21.84
C PRO A 2 8.10 -17.30 -21.37
N ALA A 3 8.32 -18.48 -20.79
CA ALA A 3 7.26 -19.36 -20.32
C ALA A 3 6.41 -18.66 -19.25
N ARG A 4 5.19 -18.26 -19.61
CA ARG A 4 4.24 -17.59 -18.71
C ARG A 4 3.66 -18.61 -17.73
N GLN A 5 3.75 -18.33 -16.43
CA GLN A 5 3.23 -19.21 -15.39
C GLN A 5 1.71 -19.39 -15.50
N ARG A 6 1.21 -20.62 -15.35
CA ARG A 6 -0.24 -20.91 -15.36
C ARG A 6 -0.94 -20.14 -14.21
N PRO A 7 -2.14 -19.56 -14.43
CA PRO A 7 -2.82 -18.68 -13.45
C PRO A 7 -2.98 -19.25 -12.04
N ALA A 8 -3.31 -20.55 -11.92
CA ALA A 8 -3.43 -21.22 -10.61
C ALA A 8 -2.09 -21.25 -9.85
N THR A 9 -1.01 -21.61 -10.54
CA THR A 9 0.33 -21.61 -9.93
C THR A 9 0.83 -20.20 -9.62
N ALA A 10 0.39 -19.17 -10.36
CA ALA A 10 0.75 -17.76 -10.16
C ALA A 10 0.23 -17.18 -8.83
N ARG A 11 -0.91 -17.70 -8.37
CA ARG A 11 -1.58 -17.34 -7.11
C ARG A 11 -1.19 -18.23 -5.92
N ALA A 12 -0.48 -19.32 -6.15
CA ALA A 12 -0.13 -20.26 -5.08
C ALA A 12 1.10 -19.78 -4.30
N ALA A 13 0.94 -19.58 -2.98
CA ALA A 13 2.03 -19.41 -2.01
C ALA A 13 2.36 -20.75 -1.32
N ALA A 14 2.52 -21.81 -2.13
CA ALA A 14 2.69 -23.17 -1.66
C ALA A 14 4.16 -23.65 -1.71
N ASP A 15 4.45 -24.75 -1.03
CA ASP A 15 5.74 -25.44 -1.15
C ASP A 15 6.07 -25.78 -2.61
N GLY A 16 7.35 -25.69 -2.95
CA GLY A 16 7.84 -26.02 -4.28
C GLY A 16 7.56 -24.93 -5.32
N MET A 17 7.34 -23.68 -4.90
CA MET A 17 7.19 -22.55 -5.83
C MET A 17 8.43 -22.43 -6.73
N LYS A 18 8.24 -22.09 -8.00
CA LYS A 18 9.36 -21.94 -8.95
C LYS A 18 9.87 -20.50 -8.94
N LEU A 19 11.17 -20.34 -8.71
CA LEU A 19 11.87 -19.06 -8.70
C LEU A 19 12.93 -19.01 -9.79
N HIS A 20 13.26 -17.82 -10.25
CA HIS A 20 14.37 -17.61 -11.17
C HIS A 20 15.69 -17.57 -10.40
N ARG A 21 16.70 -18.26 -10.93
CA ARG A 21 18.08 -18.19 -10.45
C ARG A 21 18.91 -17.43 -11.46
N ARG A 22 19.75 -16.52 -10.98
CA ARG A 22 20.76 -15.83 -11.77
C ARG A 22 22.10 -15.82 -11.03
N THR A 23 23.18 -15.77 -11.79
CA THR A 23 24.54 -15.58 -11.30
C THR A 23 24.98 -14.17 -11.70
N LEU A 24 25.22 -13.30 -10.71
CA LEU A 24 25.65 -11.92 -10.93
C LEU A 24 26.99 -11.67 -10.24
N ARG A 25 27.90 -10.95 -10.91
CA ARG A 25 29.12 -10.45 -10.27
C ARG A 25 28.86 -9.08 -9.65
N LEU A 26 28.82 -9.00 -8.32
CA LEU A 26 28.56 -7.80 -7.53
C LEU A 26 29.75 -7.52 -6.61
N ALA A 27 30.25 -6.28 -6.59
CA ALA A 27 31.47 -5.89 -5.91
C ALA A 27 32.67 -6.82 -6.20
N GLY A 28 32.77 -7.30 -7.45
CA GLY A 28 33.81 -8.22 -7.89
C GLY A 28 33.64 -9.68 -7.44
N ARG A 29 32.55 -10.03 -6.76
CA ARG A 29 32.28 -11.40 -6.28
C ARG A 29 31.04 -11.98 -6.95
N GLU A 30 31.07 -13.28 -7.23
CA GLU A 30 29.91 -13.98 -7.74
C GLU A 30 28.81 -14.10 -6.66
N HIS A 31 27.57 -13.84 -7.07
CA HIS A 31 26.38 -13.97 -6.23
C HIS A 31 25.32 -14.79 -6.96
N THR A 32 24.70 -15.73 -6.25
CA THR A 32 23.48 -16.39 -6.69
C THR A 32 22.28 -15.55 -6.28
N VAL A 33 21.60 -14.96 -7.25
CA VAL A 33 20.41 -14.14 -7.05
C VAL A 33 19.17 -14.96 -7.35
N ILE A 34 18.37 -15.19 -6.32
CA ILE A 34 17.06 -15.84 -6.42
C ILE A 34 15.97 -14.77 -6.49
N GLY A 35 15.09 -14.85 -7.47
CA GLY A 35 14.03 -13.86 -7.65
C GLY A 35 12.69 -14.47 -8.06
N LEU A 36 11.62 -13.71 -7.84
CA LEU A 36 10.29 -14.06 -8.31
C LEU A 36 10.26 -14.17 -9.84
N ARG A 37 9.40 -15.06 -10.34
CA ARG A 37 9.24 -15.29 -11.78
C ARG A 37 8.13 -14.42 -12.38
N PRO A 38 8.21 -14.06 -13.67
CA PRO A 38 7.09 -13.46 -14.37
C PRO A 38 5.82 -14.30 -14.22
N GLY A 39 4.73 -13.65 -13.83
CA GLY A 39 3.46 -14.30 -13.53
C GLY A 39 3.15 -14.40 -12.05
N THR A 40 4.12 -14.29 -11.12
CA THR A 40 3.80 -14.18 -9.69
C THR A 40 2.87 -13.00 -9.43
N THR A 41 1.78 -13.23 -8.69
CA THR A 41 0.75 -12.20 -8.41
C THR A 41 1.01 -11.34 -7.19
N ALA A 42 1.88 -11.78 -6.27
CA ALA A 42 2.27 -10.99 -5.11
C ALA A 42 2.87 -9.64 -5.53
N ARG A 43 2.52 -8.58 -4.80
CA ARG A 43 3.01 -7.21 -5.02
C ARG A 43 3.45 -6.62 -3.69
N PHE A 44 4.55 -5.89 -3.74
CA PHE A 44 5.18 -5.32 -2.55
C PHE A 44 5.37 -3.82 -2.71
N GLY A 45 5.21 -3.07 -1.64
CA GLY A 45 5.64 -1.68 -1.51
C GLY A 45 6.76 -1.56 -0.48
N THR A 46 7.48 -0.45 -0.49
CA THR A 46 8.43 -0.10 0.58
C THR A 46 8.36 1.39 0.87
N ASN A 47 8.51 1.76 2.14
CA ASN A 47 8.63 3.15 2.57
C ASN A 47 9.44 3.23 3.87
N LEU A 48 9.70 4.46 4.31
CA LEU A 48 10.25 4.78 5.63
C LEU A 48 9.19 5.56 6.40
N PHE A 49 8.80 5.07 7.57
CA PHE A 49 7.88 5.76 8.46
C PHE A 49 8.23 5.47 9.92
N HIS A 50 8.17 6.47 10.81
CA HIS A 50 8.66 6.38 12.20
C HIS A 50 10.02 5.68 12.33
N GLU A 51 11.01 6.12 11.54
CA GLU A 51 12.38 5.59 11.51
C GLU A 51 12.50 4.08 11.18
N THR A 52 11.41 3.47 10.73
CA THR A 52 11.29 2.03 10.43
C THR A 52 11.11 1.82 8.93
N TRP A 53 11.88 0.91 8.33
CA TRP A 53 11.70 0.54 6.91
C TRP A 53 10.63 -0.53 6.77
N HIS A 54 9.59 -0.24 5.99
CA HIS A 54 8.49 -1.18 5.80
C HIS A 54 8.63 -1.99 4.52
N VAL A 55 8.21 -3.26 4.59
CA VAL A 55 7.78 -4.06 3.44
C VAL A 55 6.26 -4.19 3.50
N LEU A 56 5.57 -3.57 2.54
CA LEU A 56 4.11 -3.48 2.49
C LEU A 56 3.53 -4.49 1.52
N SER A 57 2.41 -5.14 1.85
CA SER A 57 1.76 -6.11 0.95
C SER A 57 0.26 -6.33 1.28
N ASP A 58 -0.42 -7.19 0.51
CA ASP A 58 -1.60 -7.94 0.97
C ASP A 58 -1.19 -9.25 1.70
N ARG A 59 -2.18 -9.94 2.31
CA ARG A 59 -1.99 -11.24 2.98
C ARG A 59 -1.30 -12.27 2.08
N HIS A 60 -1.66 -12.31 0.80
CA HIS A 60 -1.07 -13.25 -0.15
C HIS A 60 0.43 -12.96 -0.37
N GLY A 61 0.83 -11.70 -0.53
CA GLY A 61 2.24 -11.37 -0.67
C GLY A 61 3.05 -11.59 0.62
N ALA A 62 2.45 -11.46 1.81
CA ALA A 62 3.12 -11.87 3.05
C ALA A 62 3.34 -13.39 3.13
N GLN A 63 2.38 -14.21 2.69
CA GLN A 63 2.57 -15.66 2.56
C GLN A 63 3.68 -16.02 1.56
N VAL A 64 3.75 -15.31 0.43
CA VAL A 64 4.86 -15.47 -0.53
C VAL A 64 6.18 -15.08 0.13
N LEU A 65 6.25 -13.94 0.80
CA LEU A 65 7.44 -13.49 1.51
C LEU A 65 7.88 -14.51 2.55
N ALA A 66 6.98 -15.04 3.37
CA ALA A 66 7.28 -16.09 4.33
C ALA A 66 7.95 -17.31 3.68
N ARG A 67 7.42 -17.80 2.55
CA ARG A 67 8.03 -18.91 1.81
C ARG A 67 9.41 -18.56 1.26
N LEU A 68 9.59 -17.33 0.77
CA LEU A 68 10.87 -16.82 0.28
C LEU A 68 11.92 -16.79 1.40
N LEU A 69 11.57 -16.21 2.55
CA LEU A 69 12.41 -16.11 3.75
C LEU A 69 12.78 -17.52 4.28
N TRP A 70 11.78 -18.39 4.49
CA TRP A 70 11.98 -19.74 5.02
C TRP A 70 12.84 -20.60 4.08
N GLY A 71 12.58 -20.62 2.78
CA GLY A 71 13.41 -21.41 1.86
C GLY A 71 14.84 -20.88 1.75
N LEU A 72 15.05 -19.56 1.91
CA LEU A 72 16.39 -18.96 1.87
C LEU A 72 17.24 -19.44 3.05
N SER A 73 16.64 -19.74 4.21
CA SER A 73 17.36 -20.27 5.36
C SER A 73 18.00 -21.64 5.09
N TYR A 74 17.42 -22.45 4.20
CA TYR A 74 17.97 -23.74 3.75
C TYR A 74 18.94 -23.60 2.58
N GLN A 75 18.95 -22.44 1.91
CA GLN A 75 19.85 -22.11 0.80
C GLN A 75 20.93 -21.10 1.21
N ALA A 76 21.23 -21.02 2.51
CA ALA A 76 22.16 -20.09 3.13
C ALA A 76 23.64 -20.39 2.82
N ARG A 77 23.99 -20.37 1.52
CA ARG A 77 25.36 -20.45 1.03
C ARG A 77 25.93 -19.03 0.90
N PRO A 78 27.23 -18.83 1.15
CA PRO A 78 27.87 -17.53 0.91
C PRO A 78 27.63 -17.04 -0.52
N GLY A 79 27.19 -15.79 -0.67
CA GLY A 79 26.92 -15.20 -1.99
C GLY A 79 25.49 -15.46 -2.50
N THR A 80 24.65 -16.20 -1.79
CA THR A 80 23.23 -16.32 -2.14
C THR A 80 22.43 -15.16 -1.55
N LEU A 81 21.60 -14.52 -2.37
CA LEU A 81 20.63 -13.53 -1.93
C LEU A 81 19.29 -13.68 -2.64
N LEU A 82 18.25 -13.15 -2.03
CA LEU A 82 16.92 -13.06 -2.62
C LEU A 82 16.63 -11.63 -3.04
N LEU A 83 15.99 -11.47 -4.20
CA LEU A 83 15.63 -10.18 -4.77
C LEU A 83 14.14 -10.13 -5.14
N ILE A 84 13.44 -9.13 -4.62
CA ILE A 84 12.14 -8.68 -5.12
C ILE A 84 12.38 -7.44 -5.98
N ASP A 85 12.40 -7.67 -7.30
CA ASP A 85 12.72 -6.67 -8.32
C ASP A 85 11.51 -5.80 -8.69
N ARG A 86 11.75 -4.67 -9.38
CA ARG A 86 10.78 -3.65 -9.79
C ARG A 86 9.48 -4.20 -10.40
N PRO A 87 9.45 -5.26 -11.24
CA PRO A 87 8.20 -5.80 -11.78
C PRO A 87 7.20 -6.32 -10.73
N PHE A 88 7.68 -6.60 -9.51
CA PHE A 88 6.88 -7.06 -8.38
C PHE A 88 6.62 -5.95 -7.36
N LEU A 89 7.11 -4.74 -7.62
CA LEU A 89 6.90 -3.59 -6.76
C LEU A 89 5.73 -2.75 -7.25
N VAL A 90 5.03 -2.16 -6.29
CA VAL A 90 4.02 -1.14 -6.50
C VAL A 90 4.37 0.10 -5.67
N PRO A 91 3.91 1.30 -6.06
CA PRO A 91 4.02 2.47 -5.22
C PRO A 91 3.35 2.26 -3.86
N THR A 92 3.72 3.10 -2.90
CA THR A 92 3.12 3.09 -1.56
C THR A 92 1.59 3.25 -1.61
N PRO A 93 0.83 2.57 -0.73
CA PRO A 93 -0.64 2.66 -0.68
C PRO A 93 -1.16 3.99 -0.09
N PHE A 94 -0.28 4.95 0.20
CA PHE A 94 -0.59 6.20 0.89
C PHE A 94 -0.48 7.40 -0.06
N ASP A 95 0.70 7.59 -0.64
CA ASP A 95 1.11 8.75 -1.45
C ASP A 95 1.56 8.37 -2.87
N ALA A 96 1.55 7.08 -3.19
CA ALA A 96 2.04 6.54 -4.45
C ALA A 96 3.48 6.95 -4.76
N ASP A 97 4.31 7.04 -3.73
CA ASP A 97 5.75 7.17 -3.88
C ASP A 97 6.35 5.86 -4.41
N PRO A 98 7.41 5.92 -5.22
CA PRO A 98 8.04 4.74 -5.78
C PRO A 98 8.66 3.87 -4.68
N ALA A 99 8.42 2.57 -4.75
CA ALA A 99 9.05 1.60 -3.87
C ALA A 99 10.48 1.25 -4.31
N ASP A 100 11.37 1.09 -3.34
CA ASP A 100 12.71 0.57 -3.54
C ASP A 100 12.70 -0.98 -3.58
N PRO A 101 13.53 -1.61 -4.44
CA PRO A 101 13.67 -3.06 -4.49
C PRO A 101 14.17 -3.67 -3.18
N ILE A 102 13.69 -4.88 -2.90
CA ILE A 102 13.95 -5.57 -1.63
C ILE A 102 15.00 -6.65 -1.85
N VAL A 103 16.03 -6.65 -1.04
CA VAL A 103 17.09 -7.66 -0.97
C VAL A 103 17.01 -8.36 0.38
N VAL A 104 16.97 -9.68 0.39
CA VAL A 104 17.06 -10.48 1.62
C VAL A 104 18.34 -11.30 1.59
N LEU A 105 19.11 -11.20 2.67
CA LEU A 105 20.30 -12.00 2.89
C LEU A 105 19.96 -13.20 3.80
N PRO A 106 20.62 -14.36 3.62
CA PRO A 106 20.38 -15.51 4.48
C PRO A 106 20.88 -15.29 5.92
N ASP A 107 21.98 -14.56 6.06
CA ASP A 107 22.66 -14.20 7.31
C ASP A 107 23.83 -13.22 7.00
N ARG A 108 24.71 -12.98 7.98
CA ARG A 108 25.87 -12.09 7.87
C ARG A 108 27.03 -12.65 7.03
N ARG A 109 27.01 -13.92 6.63
CA ARG A 109 28.07 -14.57 5.83
C ARG A 109 28.01 -14.23 4.34
N THR A 110 26.97 -13.53 3.89
CA THR A 110 26.90 -12.97 2.54
C THR A 110 27.17 -11.45 2.60
N PRO A 111 28.42 -11.00 2.35
CA PRO A 111 28.76 -9.58 2.44
C PRO A 111 28.01 -8.78 1.38
N PHE A 112 27.16 -7.86 1.82
CA PHE A 112 26.40 -6.97 0.94
C PHE A 112 26.57 -5.52 1.40
N GLY A 113 27.58 -4.85 0.82
CA GLY A 113 27.91 -3.46 1.10
C GLY A 113 27.39 -2.49 0.02
N ARG A 114 27.69 -1.20 0.17
CA ARG A 114 27.26 -0.14 -0.78
C ARG A 114 27.67 -0.43 -2.22
N ARG A 115 28.87 -0.96 -2.46
CA ARG A 115 29.35 -1.31 -3.82
C ARG A 115 28.50 -2.42 -4.45
N ALA A 116 28.23 -3.48 -3.71
CA ALA A 116 27.39 -4.59 -4.21
C ALA A 116 25.95 -4.12 -4.47
N ALA A 117 25.40 -3.27 -3.59
CA ALA A 117 24.09 -2.67 -3.77
C ALA A 117 24.01 -1.80 -5.03
N ARG A 118 25.01 -0.95 -5.27
CA ARG A 118 25.10 -0.12 -6.48
C ARG A 118 25.21 -0.96 -7.74
N ASP A 119 26.08 -1.96 -7.74
CA ASP A 119 26.26 -2.88 -8.87
C ASP A 119 24.96 -3.63 -9.19
N LEU A 120 24.22 -4.05 -8.16
CA LEU A 120 22.92 -4.70 -8.34
C LEU A 120 21.90 -3.72 -8.90
N LYS A 121 21.76 -2.53 -8.29
CA LYS A 121 20.80 -1.50 -8.71
C LYS A 121 20.98 -1.08 -10.15
N ALA A 122 22.22 -0.94 -10.62
CA ALA A 122 22.53 -0.58 -12.00
C ALA A 122 21.99 -1.60 -13.03
N ARG A 123 21.76 -2.85 -12.59
CA ARG A 123 21.21 -3.93 -13.43
C ARG A 123 19.69 -4.06 -13.34
N LEU A 124 19.03 -3.34 -12.42
CA LEU A 124 17.59 -3.48 -12.22
C LEU A 124 16.77 -2.63 -13.22
N PRO A 125 15.65 -3.18 -13.75
CA PRO A 125 15.15 -4.52 -13.50
C PRO A 125 15.97 -5.58 -14.26
N LEU A 126 16.09 -6.79 -13.70
CA LEU A 126 16.79 -7.92 -14.31
C LEU A 126 15.98 -8.45 -15.51
N ARG A 127 16.19 -7.82 -16.67
CA ARG A 127 15.49 -8.14 -17.93
C ARG A 127 16.05 -9.35 -18.65
N SER A 128 17.30 -9.74 -18.38
CA SER A 128 17.91 -10.92 -18.99
C SER A 128 17.19 -12.20 -18.58
N ALA A 129 17.24 -13.19 -19.48
CA ALA A 129 16.78 -14.54 -19.19
C ALA A 129 17.48 -15.06 -17.92
N PRO A 130 16.78 -15.81 -17.06
CA PRO A 130 17.42 -16.42 -15.89
C PRO A 130 18.37 -17.54 -16.33
N ASP A 131 19.41 -17.80 -15.53
CA ASP A 131 20.34 -18.93 -15.72
C ASP A 131 19.72 -20.27 -15.31
N GLY A 132 18.51 -20.25 -14.75
CA GLY A 132 17.75 -21.44 -14.44
C GLY A 132 16.53 -21.17 -13.58
N THR A 133 15.81 -22.25 -13.30
CA THR A 133 14.69 -22.26 -12.35
C THR A 133 15.05 -23.09 -11.14
N VAL A 134 14.76 -22.58 -9.95
CA VAL A 134 14.88 -23.32 -8.69
C VAL A 134 13.48 -23.68 -8.21
N ARG A 135 13.29 -24.94 -7.82
CA ARG A 135 12.09 -25.36 -7.07
C ARG A 135 12.34 -25.03 -5.60
N TRP A 136 11.69 -23.97 -5.13
CA TRP A 136 11.89 -23.42 -3.80
C TRP A 136 11.13 -24.24 -2.77
N ARG A 137 11.88 -24.99 -1.97
CA ARG A 137 11.32 -25.86 -0.94
C ARG A 137 11.30 -25.16 0.41
N THR A 138 10.20 -25.29 1.12
CA THR A 138 9.97 -24.70 2.44
C THR A 138 9.67 -25.81 3.44
N TYR A 139 10.59 -26.78 3.53
CA TYR A 139 10.45 -27.93 4.41
C TYR A 139 10.21 -27.50 5.86
N GLY A 140 9.19 -28.08 6.49
CA GLY A 140 8.85 -27.80 7.88
C GLY A 140 8.12 -26.48 8.14
N LEU A 141 7.93 -25.59 7.16
CA LEU A 141 7.20 -24.32 7.40
C LEU A 141 5.75 -24.59 7.81
N ASP A 142 5.05 -25.45 7.08
CA ASP A 142 3.64 -25.74 7.37
C ASP A 142 3.46 -26.40 8.74
N ALA A 143 4.37 -27.29 9.13
CA ALA A 143 4.39 -27.90 10.46
C ALA A 143 4.73 -26.87 11.56
N ALA A 144 5.67 -25.95 11.29
CA ALA A 144 5.98 -24.88 12.24
C ALA A 144 4.81 -23.90 12.42
N LEU A 145 3.97 -23.71 11.39
CA LEU A 145 2.78 -22.85 11.47
C LEU A 145 1.63 -23.47 12.27
N THR A 146 1.60 -24.79 12.45
CA THR A 146 0.58 -25.41 13.32
C THR A 146 0.84 -25.18 14.80
N ASP A 147 2.11 -24.95 15.19
CA ASP A 147 2.50 -24.57 16.55
C ASP A 147 3.70 -23.62 16.52
N VAL A 148 3.40 -22.34 16.24
CA VAL A 148 4.42 -21.28 16.14
C VAL A 148 5.13 -21.09 17.48
N ARG A 149 4.41 -21.21 18.60
CA ARG A 149 4.97 -21.01 19.93
C ARG A 149 5.94 -22.13 20.28
N GLY A 150 5.52 -23.39 20.14
CA GLY A 150 6.39 -24.54 20.39
C GLY A 150 7.60 -24.57 19.45
N TRP A 151 7.43 -24.20 18.18
CA TRP A 151 8.57 -24.04 17.28
C TRP A 151 9.55 -22.96 17.77
N THR A 152 9.03 -21.81 18.19
CA THR A 152 9.86 -20.69 18.67
C THR A 152 10.62 -21.07 19.94
N ASP A 153 9.94 -21.65 20.92
CA ASP A 153 10.54 -22.09 22.18
C ASP A 153 11.66 -23.13 21.97
N ALA A 154 11.49 -24.02 20.97
CA ALA A 154 12.48 -25.04 20.63
C ALA A 154 13.69 -24.53 19.83
N HIS A 155 13.55 -23.44 19.07
CA HIS A 155 14.58 -23.01 18.11
C HIS A 155 15.22 -21.65 18.42
N VAL A 156 14.54 -20.79 19.18
CA VAL A 156 14.96 -19.43 19.48
C VAL A 156 15.26 -19.33 20.97
N PRO A 157 16.54 -19.37 21.39
CA PRO A 157 16.89 -19.27 22.79
C PRO A 157 16.43 -17.92 23.36
N TYR A 158 15.74 -17.92 24.50
CA TYR A 158 15.20 -16.70 25.13
C TYR A 158 16.27 -15.63 25.41
N TRP A 159 17.54 -16.03 25.58
CA TRP A 159 18.68 -15.15 25.81
C TRP A 159 19.34 -14.60 24.54
N ARG A 160 18.91 -15.05 23.35
CA ARG A 160 19.39 -14.54 22.05
C ARG A 160 18.26 -13.75 21.39
N PRO A 161 18.09 -12.46 21.74
CA PRO A 161 17.15 -11.61 21.02
C PRO A 161 17.56 -11.46 19.56
N GLU A 162 16.61 -11.06 18.72
CA GLU A 162 16.88 -10.63 17.35
C GLU A 162 18.03 -9.62 17.30
N ARG A 163 18.92 -9.80 16.31
CA ARG A 163 20.06 -8.91 16.04
C ARG A 163 20.16 -8.55 14.56
N GLY A 164 19.20 -9.02 13.76
CA GLY A 164 19.00 -8.64 12.38
C GLY A 164 18.72 -7.14 12.26
N ARG A 165 18.88 -6.62 11.06
CA ARG A 165 18.60 -5.23 10.75
C ARG A 165 17.99 -5.08 9.37
N VAL A 166 17.12 -4.10 9.22
CA VAL A 166 16.63 -3.62 7.94
C VAL A 166 17.22 -2.25 7.66
N ARG A 167 17.74 -2.03 6.46
CA ARG A 167 18.38 -0.76 6.09
C ARG A 167 18.21 -0.46 4.61
N ARG A 168 18.18 0.82 4.27
CA ARG A 168 18.32 1.27 2.89
C ARG A 168 19.79 1.42 2.50
N THR A 169 20.22 0.69 1.48
CA THR A 169 21.58 0.75 0.93
C THR A 169 21.52 1.03 -0.57
N ASP A 170 22.01 2.20 -1.00
CA ASP A 170 22.02 2.66 -2.40
C ASP A 170 20.63 2.68 -3.09
N GLY A 171 19.53 2.73 -2.35
CA GLY A 171 18.16 2.64 -2.91
C GLY A 171 17.66 1.20 -3.06
N LEU A 172 18.20 0.28 -2.26
CA LEU A 172 17.66 -1.07 -2.03
C LEU A 172 17.33 -1.21 -0.55
N ILE A 173 16.19 -1.81 -0.23
CA ILE A 173 15.84 -2.20 1.14
C ILE A 173 16.46 -3.56 1.42
N VAL A 174 17.42 -3.61 2.34
CA VAL A 174 18.19 -4.81 2.68
C VAL A 174 17.70 -5.36 4.01
N LEU A 175 17.05 -6.52 3.98
CA LEU A 175 16.69 -7.32 5.15
C LEU A 175 17.86 -8.25 5.45
N GLN A 176 18.53 -8.04 6.58
CA GLN A 176 19.72 -8.78 6.98
C GLN A 176 19.51 -9.39 8.38
N PRO A 177 19.07 -10.65 8.48
CA PRO A 177 19.02 -11.36 9.76
C PRO A 177 20.45 -11.62 10.28
N ASP A 178 20.60 -11.87 11.58
CA ASP A 178 21.85 -12.34 12.18
C ASP A 178 22.13 -13.81 11.83
N SER A 179 21.06 -14.62 11.76
CA SER A 179 21.17 -16.06 11.51
C SER A 179 20.03 -16.61 10.65
N THR A 180 20.21 -17.84 10.14
CA THR A 180 19.16 -18.55 9.42
C THR A 180 17.98 -18.97 10.32
N THR A 181 18.17 -19.04 11.63
CA THR A 181 17.08 -19.24 12.60
C THR A 181 16.23 -17.98 12.72
N GLU A 182 16.86 -16.81 12.82
CA GLU A 182 16.15 -15.53 12.84
C GLU A 182 15.39 -15.29 11.52
N LEU A 183 15.98 -15.68 10.38
CA LEU A 183 15.28 -15.63 9.10
C LEU A 183 14.01 -16.49 9.05
N ARG A 184 14.04 -17.67 9.71
CA ARG A 184 12.87 -18.55 9.85
C ARG A 184 11.84 -17.96 10.81
N LEU A 185 12.27 -17.28 11.86
CA LEU A 185 11.38 -16.56 12.77
C LEU A 185 10.63 -15.43 12.02
N TRP A 186 11.35 -14.62 11.23
CA TRP A 186 10.75 -13.59 10.38
C TRP A 186 9.77 -14.17 9.36
N ALA A 187 10.06 -15.35 8.82
CA ALA A 187 9.15 -16.06 7.94
C ALA A 187 7.85 -16.49 8.64
N LEU A 188 7.92 -16.99 9.88
CA LEU A 188 6.73 -17.35 10.65
C LEU A 188 5.87 -16.13 10.94
N TRP A 189 6.48 -15.04 11.43
CA TRP A 189 5.75 -13.81 11.70
C TRP A 189 5.07 -13.25 10.46
N ALA A 190 5.75 -13.25 9.32
CA ALA A 190 5.15 -12.84 8.05
C ALA A 190 3.98 -13.75 7.63
N ALA A 191 4.07 -15.06 7.85
CA ALA A 191 3.02 -16.02 7.51
C ALA A 191 1.79 -15.92 8.41
N THR A 192 1.95 -15.49 9.66
CA THR A 192 0.86 -15.37 10.64
C THR A 192 0.08 -14.06 10.53
N LEU A 193 0.54 -13.08 9.75
CA LEU A 193 -0.15 -11.80 9.62
C LEU A 193 -1.58 -11.97 9.07
N ASP A 194 -2.54 -11.30 9.70
CA ASP A 194 -3.95 -11.36 9.36
C ASP A 194 -4.67 -10.01 9.47
N ALA A 195 -4.94 -9.40 8.30
CA ALA A 195 -5.71 -8.16 8.18
C ALA A 195 -7.23 -8.38 8.07
N THR A 196 -7.74 -9.56 8.41
CA THR A 196 -9.20 -9.83 8.44
C THR A 196 -9.88 -9.46 9.76
N GLY A 197 -9.08 -9.17 10.80
CA GLY A 197 -9.55 -8.76 12.10
C GLY A 197 -10.18 -7.35 12.15
N ARG A 198 -10.29 -6.81 13.37
CA ARG A 198 -10.91 -5.51 13.63
C ARG A 198 -10.27 -4.36 12.84
N PHE A 199 -8.95 -4.41 12.67
CA PHE A 199 -8.19 -3.39 11.94
C PHE A 199 -7.92 -3.87 10.51
N PRO A 200 -7.99 -2.98 9.50
CA PRO A 200 -7.79 -3.34 8.09
C PRO A 200 -6.31 -3.57 7.73
N SER A 201 -5.45 -3.74 8.72
CA SER A 201 -4.00 -3.95 8.60
C SER A 201 -3.48 -4.76 9.77
N ASP A 202 -2.38 -5.47 9.54
CA ASP A 202 -1.63 -6.18 10.56
C ASP A 202 -0.12 -6.06 10.28
N HIS A 203 0.72 -6.16 11.30
CA HIS A 203 2.15 -5.95 11.17
C HIS A 203 3.00 -6.77 12.15
N THR A 204 4.25 -6.96 11.79
CA THR A 204 5.29 -7.50 12.66
C THR A 204 6.58 -6.70 12.48
N TYR A 205 7.24 -6.39 13.58
CA TYR A 205 8.50 -5.67 13.57
C TYR A 205 9.68 -6.60 13.38
N LEU A 206 10.75 -6.07 12.78
CA LEU A 206 12.00 -6.78 12.50
C LEU A 206 13.20 -5.98 13.01
N GLY A 207 14.17 -6.69 13.58
CA GLY A 207 15.48 -6.11 13.87
C GLY A 207 15.42 -4.96 14.88
N PRO A 208 15.16 -5.28 16.17
CA PRO A 208 15.07 -4.30 17.25
C PRO A 208 16.39 -3.57 17.49
N TRP A 209 16.29 -2.35 17.99
CA TRP A 209 17.40 -1.50 18.43
C TRP A 209 16.96 -0.61 19.60
N ARG A 210 17.89 0.15 20.19
CA ARG A 210 17.63 0.93 21.41
C ARG A 210 16.44 1.90 21.32
N GLY A 211 16.09 2.38 20.12
CA GLY A 211 14.99 3.33 19.90
C GLY A 211 13.78 2.76 19.15
N GLY A 212 13.70 1.44 18.92
CA GLY A 212 12.57 0.83 18.22
C GLY A 212 12.97 -0.34 17.34
N HIS A 213 12.49 -0.36 16.11
CA HIS A 213 12.76 -1.42 15.14
C HIS A 213 13.33 -0.83 13.85
N SER A 214 14.19 -1.57 13.18
CA SER A 214 14.81 -1.10 11.93
C SER A 214 13.96 -1.44 10.70
N GLY A 215 13.08 -2.44 10.82
CA GLY A 215 12.08 -2.71 9.79
C GLY A 215 10.78 -3.30 10.31
N GLU A 216 9.83 -3.44 9.41
CA GLU A 216 8.49 -3.95 9.67
C GLU A 216 7.94 -4.61 8.40
N ILE A 217 7.23 -5.73 8.56
CA ILE A 217 6.39 -6.29 7.49
C ILE A 217 4.96 -5.95 7.85
N GLN A 218 4.29 -5.21 6.97
CA GLN A 218 2.93 -4.75 7.18
C GLN A 218 2.04 -5.19 6.02
N ILE A 219 0.87 -5.70 6.36
CA ILE A 219 -0.16 -6.05 5.38
C ILE A 219 -1.40 -5.18 5.53
N PHE A 220 -2.09 -4.98 4.41
CA PHE A 220 -3.38 -4.30 4.36
C PHE A 220 -4.41 -5.20 3.70
N ARG A 221 -5.62 -5.22 4.25
CA ARG A 221 -6.76 -5.96 3.69
C ARG A 221 -7.04 -5.54 2.24
N ASP A 222 -7.03 -4.24 2.00
CA ASP A 222 -7.41 -3.60 0.74
C ASP A 222 -6.19 -3.06 -0.03
N PHE A 223 -4.99 -3.62 0.19
CA PHE A 223 -3.70 -3.11 -0.31
C PHE A 223 -3.72 -2.64 -1.77
N ARG A 224 -4.24 -3.46 -2.69
CA ARG A 224 -4.29 -3.13 -4.12
C ARG A 224 -5.23 -1.97 -4.42
N ARG A 225 -6.36 -1.92 -3.73
CA ARG A 225 -7.33 -0.82 -3.82
C ARG A 225 -6.69 0.45 -3.28
N ASP A 226 -6.01 0.39 -2.15
CA ASP A 226 -5.32 1.53 -1.57
C ASP A 226 -4.20 2.07 -2.47
N VAL A 227 -3.42 1.20 -3.12
CA VAL A 227 -2.46 1.61 -4.16
C VAL A 227 -3.15 2.31 -5.33
N GLY A 228 -4.30 1.78 -5.79
CA GLY A 228 -5.10 2.41 -6.84
C GLY A 228 -5.58 3.81 -6.44
N ILE A 229 -6.08 3.94 -5.21
CA ILE A 229 -6.52 5.22 -4.64
C ILE A 229 -5.36 6.21 -4.53
N ALA A 230 -4.21 5.78 -4.00
CA ALA A 230 -3.04 6.64 -3.86
C ALA A 230 -2.52 7.14 -5.21
N ARG A 231 -2.51 6.29 -6.24
CA ARG A 231 -2.14 6.69 -7.61
C ARG A 231 -3.08 7.75 -8.17
N ARG A 232 -4.40 7.54 -8.01
CA ARG A 232 -5.41 8.51 -8.43
C ARG A 232 -5.25 9.82 -7.66
N ALA A 233 -5.12 9.75 -6.34
CA ALA A 233 -4.90 10.92 -5.49
C ALA A 233 -3.67 11.72 -5.92
N ARG A 234 -2.56 11.05 -6.22
CA ARG A 234 -1.34 11.68 -6.72
C ARG A 234 -1.56 12.36 -8.06
N ALA A 235 -2.22 11.68 -9.01
CA ALA A 235 -2.54 12.26 -10.31
C ALA A 235 -3.43 13.51 -10.17
N ASP A 236 -4.51 13.42 -9.37
CA ASP A 236 -5.44 14.52 -9.11
C ASP A 236 -4.73 15.73 -8.50
N VAL A 237 -3.80 15.52 -7.56
CA VAL A 237 -3.04 16.60 -6.92
C VAL A 237 -2.03 17.22 -7.88
N LEU A 238 -1.28 16.41 -8.64
CA LEU A 238 -0.28 16.90 -9.59
C LEU A 238 -0.88 17.63 -10.80
N ALA A 239 -2.14 17.36 -11.14
CA ALA A 239 -2.85 18.07 -12.20
C ALA A 239 -3.26 19.51 -11.81
N ARG A 240 -3.16 19.89 -10.53
CA ARG A 240 -3.53 21.23 -10.07
C ARG A 240 -2.41 22.24 -10.35
N PRO A 241 -2.72 23.47 -10.79
CA PRO A 241 -1.71 24.49 -11.04
C PRO A 241 -0.84 24.83 -9.81
N ASP A 242 -1.39 24.67 -8.60
CA ASP A 242 -0.75 24.96 -7.32
C ASP A 242 -0.08 23.72 -6.68
N ALA A 243 0.14 22.63 -7.43
CA ALA A 243 0.75 21.41 -6.93
C ALA A 243 2.16 21.67 -6.36
N PRO A 244 2.43 21.34 -5.07
CA PRO A 244 3.76 21.49 -4.50
C PRO A 244 4.77 20.56 -5.17
N LYS A 245 6.01 21.03 -5.32
CA LYS A 245 7.12 20.23 -5.87
C LYS A 245 7.86 19.41 -4.82
N TYR A 246 7.84 19.86 -3.56
CA TYR A 246 8.60 19.23 -2.48
C TYR A 246 7.78 18.11 -1.81
N PRO A 247 8.38 16.92 -1.55
CA PRO A 247 7.66 15.77 -1.01
C PRO A 247 6.94 16.01 0.33
N ASP A 248 7.55 16.79 1.23
CA ASP A 248 7.01 17.17 2.54
C ASP A 248 5.70 17.96 2.43
N LEU A 249 5.54 18.78 1.40
CA LEU A 249 4.31 19.52 1.12
C LEU A 249 3.34 18.75 0.22
N LEU A 250 3.87 17.92 -0.69
CA LEU A 250 3.09 17.16 -1.65
C LEU A 250 2.36 15.98 -0.99
N ARG A 251 3.05 15.18 -0.17
CA ARG A 251 2.49 13.95 0.44
C ARG A 251 1.23 14.22 1.28
N PRO A 252 1.19 15.23 2.17
CA PRO A 252 -0.02 15.52 2.94
C PRO A 252 -1.23 15.87 2.07
N ARG A 253 -1.01 16.54 0.93
CA ARG A 253 -2.10 16.83 -0.04
C ARG A 253 -2.61 15.55 -0.70
N ILE A 254 -1.71 14.64 -1.06
CA ILE A 254 -2.08 13.33 -1.62
C ILE A 254 -2.84 12.50 -0.59
N TRP A 255 -2.39 12.46 0.67
CA TRP A 255 -3.09 11.73 1.73
C TRP A 255 -4.51 12.25 1.93
N ARG A 256 -4.69 13.59 1.96
CA ARG A 256 -6.02 14.21 2.07
C ARG A 256 -6.91 13.86 0.88
N GLN A 257 -6.37 13.92 -0.33
CA GLN A 257 -7.10 13.53 -1.54
C GLN A 257 -7.44 12.02 -1.53
N GLY A 258 -6.53 11.17 -1.08
CA GLY A 258 -6.75 9.73 -0.94
C GLY A 258 -7.84 9.41 0.08
N HIS A 259 -7.85 10.11 1.22
CA HIS A 259 -8.93 10.03 2.21
C HIS A 259 -10.27 10.47 1.59
N ALA A 260 -10.28 11.58 0.86
CA ALA A 260 -11.47 12.03 0.15
C ALA A 260 -11.99 10.98 -0.84
N ILE A 261 -11.14 10.39 -1.69
CA ILE A 261 -11.51 9.29 -2.59
C ILE A 261 -12.12 8.11 -1.81
N ARG A 262 -11.52 7.70 -0.69
CA ARG A 262 -12.01 6.59 0.16
C ARG A 262 -13.40 6.85 0.72
N CYS A 263 -13.64 8.07 1.19
CA CYS A 263 -14.95 8.52 1.70
C CYS A 263 -15.95 8.86 0.58
N GLY A 264 -15.65 8.55 -0.69
CA GLY A 264 -16.49 8.88 -1.83
C GLY A 264 -16.47 10.37 -2.21
N ARG A 265 -15.67 11.20 -1.54
CA ARG A 265 -15.63 12.66 -1.77
C ARG A 265 -14.91 13.08 -3.05
N SER A 266 -14.12 12.22 -3.68
CA SER A 266 -13.66 12.47 -5.07
C SER A 266 -14.64 11.97 -6.14
N MET A 267 -15.83 11.51 -5.75
CA MET A 267 -16.85 11.04 -6.67
C MET A 267 -17.32 12.24 -7.49
N LYS A 268 -17.38 12.09 -8.82
CA LYS A 268 -18.02 13.09 -9.65
C LYS A 268 -19.47 13.22 -9.22
N ILE A 269 -19.99 14.45 -9.20
CA ILE A 269 -21.37 14.72 -8.77
C ILE A 269 -22.41 13.89 -9.54
N GLU A 270 -22.15 13.58 -10.82
CA GLU A 270 -23.00 12.71 -11.66
C GLU A 270 -23.16 11.27 -11.14
N ASN A 271 -22.26 10.82 -10.27
CA ASN A 271 -22.29 9.48 -9.67
C ASN A 271 -22.76 9.50 -8.21
N CYS A 272 -23.04 10.68 -7.64
CA CYS A 272 -23.43 10.81 -6.25
C CYS A 272 -24.90 10.43 -6.04
N ARG A 273 -25.17 9.73 -4.93
CA ARG A 273 -26.53 9.39 -4.51
C ARG A 273 -27.39 10.65 -4.41
N ASN A 274 -28.66 10.54 -4.80
CA ASN A 274 -29.67 11.60 -4.80
C ASN A 274 -29.51 12.69 -5.88
N LEU A 275 -28.45 12.66 -6.69
CA LEU A 275 -28.21 13.66 -7.73
C LEU A 275 -28.40 13.03 -9.10
N ASP A 276 -29.44 13.45 -9.82
CA ASP A 276 -29.67 13.04 -11.20
C ASP A 276 -28.67 13.74 -12.16
N PRO A 277 -28.49 13.23 -13.40
CA PRO A 277 -27.55 13.81 -14.36
C PRO A 277 -27.79 15.30 -14.68
N THR A 278 -29.03 15.76 -14.69
CA THR A 278 -29.38 17.17 -14.97
C THR A 278 -28.94 18.07 -13.82
N THR A 279 -29.20 17.63 -12.59
CA THR A 279 -28.74 18.30 -11.38
C THR A 279 -27.20 18.34 -11.33
N ALA A 280 -26.54 17.25 -11.69
CA ALA A 280 -25.09 17.19 -11.75
C ALA A 280 -24.49 18.17 -12.76
N GLU A 281 -25.07 18.29 -13.95
CA GLU A 281 -24.62 19.26 -14.94
C GLU A 281 -24.74 20.71 -14.43
N ARG A 282 -25.82 21.02 -13.70
CA ARG A 282 -26.03 22.35 -13.13
C ARG A 282 -25.04 22.66 -12.01
N LEU A 283 -24.76 21.69 -11.14
CA LEU A 283 -23.72 21.79 -10.11
C LEU A 283 -22.33 22.02 -10.76
N ASN A 284 -22.04 21.32 -11.86
CA ASN A 284 -20.80 21.51 -12.61
C ASN A 284 -20.64 22.95 -13.13
N ARG A 285 -21.75 23.59 -13.59
CA ARG A 285 -21.74 24.98 -14.09
C ARG A 285 -21.44 26.01 -13.00
N ILE A 286 -21.83 25.74 -11.75
CA ILE A 286 -21.51 26.60 -10.60
C ILE A 286 -20.18 26.22 -9.92
N GLY A 287 -19.35 25.39 -10.58
CA GLY A 287 -18.01 25.02 -10.12
C GLY A 287 -17.97 23.84 -9.15
N ILE A 288 -19.09 23.18 -8.89
CA ILE A 288 -19.17 22.00 -8.01
C ILE A 288 -19.14 20.75 -8.87
N ARG A 289 -17.95 20.17 -9.09
CA ARG A 289 -17.76 19.04 -10.01
C ARG A 289 -17.62 17.69 -9.32
N THR A 290 -17.21 17.73 -8.06
CA THR A 290 -16.97 16.55 -7.24
C THR A 290 -17.66 16.69 -5.89
N LEU A 291 -17.84 15.57 -5.21
CA LEU A 291 -18.37 15.55 -3.85
C LEU A 291 -17.48 16.35 -2.86
N ASP A 292 -16.19 16.55 -3.17
CA ASP A 292 -15.23 17.38 -2.44
C ASP A 292 -15.50 18.86 -2.65
N ASP A 293 -15.86 19.26 -3.88
CA ASP A 293 -16.28 20.63 -4.14
C ASP A 293 -17.57 20.92 -3.36
N LEU A 294 -18.51 19.97 -3.37
CA LEU A 294 -19.75 20.08 -2.59
C LEU A 294 -19.48 20.11 -1.08
N ALA A 295 -18.55 19.29 -0.57
CA ALA A 295 -18.21 19.25 0.85
C ALA A 295 -17.53 20.55 1.31
N ARG A 296 -16.71 21.15 0.45
CA ARG A 296 -16.02 22.42 0.72
C ARG A 296 -16.96 23.61 0.67
N THR A 297 -17.88 23.61 -0.29
CA THR A 297 -18.90 24.67 -0.41
C THR A 297 -19.97 24.53 0.68
N GLY A 298 -20.34 23.29 1.02
CA GLY A 298 -21.45 22.98 1.91
C GLY A 298 -22.80 22.94 1.18
N PRO A 299 -23.79 22.18 1.70
CA PRO A 299 -25.07 21.96 1.03
C PRO A 299 -25.91 23.24 0.90
N VAL A 300 -25.87 24.13 1.89
CA VAL A 300 -26.61 25.40 1.88
C VAL A 300 -26.06 26.35 0.83
N GLU A 301 -24.74 26.59 0.81
CA GLU A 301 -24.13 27.50 -0.15
C GLU A 301 -24.18 26.96 -1.58
N ALA A 302 -24.11 25.63 -1.76
CA ALA A 302 -24.35 25.00 -3.06
C ALA A 302 -25.80 25.20 -3.53
N PHE A 303 -26.79 25.04 -2.64
CA PHE A 303 -28.18 25.32 -2.93
C PHE A 303 -28.41 26.81 -3.31
N LEU A 304 -27.77 27.73 -2.60
CA LEU A 304 -27.81 29.15 -2.90
C LEU A 304 -27.16 29.46 -4.26
N GLY A 305 -26.01 28.83 -4.57
CA GLY A 305 -25.38 28.95 -5.89
C GLY A 305 -26.27 28.48 -7.03
N LEU A 306 -26.98 27.36 -6.86
CA LEU A 306 -27.96 26.88 -7.83
C LEU A 306 -29.16 27.84 -7.98
N ARG A 307 -29.59 28.46 -6.88
CA ARG A 307 -30.66 29.46 -6.89
C ARG A 307 -30.24 30.72 -7.64
N ASP A 308 -29.03 31.20 -7.37
CA ASP A 308 -28.47 32.40 -8.01
C ASP A 308 -28.22 32.16 -9.51
N ALA A 309 -27.93 30.91 -9.91
CA ALA A 309 -27.88 30.47 -11.30
C ALA A 309 -29.27 30.20 -11.94
N ALA A 310 -30.36 30.62 -11.29
CA ALA A 310 -31.75 30.48 -11.74
C ALA A 310 -32.15 29.04 -12.13
N MET A 311 -31.73 28.04 -11.34
CA MET A 311 -32.05 26.64 -11.59
C MET A 311 -33.58 26.40 -11.62
N PRO A 312 -34.14 25.87 -12.73
CA PRO A 312 -35.56 25.56 -12.82
C PRO A 312 -35.98 24.47 -11.83
N GLY A 313 -37.11 24.68 -11.15
CA GLY A 313 -37.72 23.69 -10.25
C GLY A 313 -36.95 23.44 -8.95
N LEU A 314 -36.09 24.37 -8.53
CA LEU A 314 -35.30 24.24 -7.30
C LEU A 314 -36.20 24.31 -6.06
N THR A 315 -36.31 23.21 -5.32
CA THR A 315 -37.08 23.13 -4.06
C THR A 315 -36.20 22.68 -2.90
N ARG A 316 -36.71 22.75 -1.67
CA ARG A 316 -36.03 22.27 -0.45
C ARG A 316 -35.59 20.80 -0.54
N THR A 317 -36.20 20.01 -1.43
CA THR A 317 -35.76 18.63 -1.64
C THR A 317 -34.36 18.52 -2.20
N MET A 318 -33.91 19.53 -2.94
CA MET A 318 -32.53 19.61 -3.43
C MET A 318 -31.54 19.79 -2.28
N LEU A 319 -31.88 20.60 -1.27
CA LEU A 319 -31.01 20.79 -0.11
C LEU A 319 -30.78 19.46 0.63
N TRP A 320 -31.81 18.62 0.76
CA TRP A 320 -31.69 17.28 1.32
C TRP A 320 -30.92 16.32 0.40
N ALA A 321 -31.04 16.48 -0.92
CA ALA A 321 -30.28 15.69 -1.88
C ALA A 321 -28.78 15.99 -1.81
N LEU A 322 -28.40 17.26 -1.66
CA LEU A 322 -27.01 17.70 -1.47
C LEU A 322 -26.44 17.17 -0.13
N GLU A 323 -27.21 17.25 0.96
CA GLU A 323 -26.82 16.66 2.25
C GLU A 323 -26.70 15.14 2.15
N GLY A 324 -27.67 14.47 1.54
CA GLY A 324 -27.66 13.02 1.36
C GLY A 324 -26.52 12.53 0.45
N ALA A 325 -26.09 13.34 -0.51
CA ALA A 325 -24.90 13.07 -1.30
C ALA A 325 -23.62 13.10 -0.42
N LEU A 326 -23.52 14.06 0.52
CA LEU A 326 -22.37 14.19 1.43
C LEU A 326 -22.30 13.10 2.49
N THR A 327 -23.46 12.60 2.93
CA THR A 327 -23.59 11.58 3.99
C THR A 327 -23.84 10.18 3.45
N ASP A 328 -23.85 9.98 2.12
CA ASP A 328 -24.25 8.76 1.42
C ASP A 328 -25.57 8.16 1.95
N THR A 329 -26.53 9.04 2.27
CA THR A 329 -27.84 8.67 2.82
C THR A 329 -28.94 9.01 1.82
N ASP A 330 -29.99 8.19 1.73
CA ASP A 330 -31.16 8.55 0.92
C ASP A 330 -31.77 9.86 1.45
N ARG A 331 -32.06 10.82 0.55
CA ARG A 331 -32.59 12.14 0.93
C ARG A 331 -33.87 12.08 1.79
N ARG A 332 -34.66 11.01 1.67
CA ARG A 332 -35.88 10.79 2.48
C ARG A 332 -35.53 10.41 3.92
N ALA A 333 -34.43 9.70 4.11
CA ALA A 333 -33.95 9.18 5.40
C ALA A 333 -33.12 10.19 6.22
N ILE A 334 -32.90 11.42 5.71
CA ILE A 334 -32.24 12.47 6.50
C ILE A 334 -33.11 12.82 7.73
N PRO A 335 -32.55 12.79 8.96
CA PRO A 335 -33.29 13.07 10.20
C PRO A 335 -34.00 14.42 10.18
N ALA A 336 -35.19 14.51 10.80
CA ALA A 336 -35.98 15.74 10.84
C ALA A 336 -35.21 16.92 11.47
N ALA A 337 -34.53 16.68 12.60
CA ALA A 337 -33.68 17.66 13.26
C ALA A 337 -32.61 18.23 12.31
N ARG A 338 -31.95 17.38 11.51
CA ARG A 338 -30.94 17.83 10.54
C ARG A 338 -31.55 18.66 9.40
N LYS A 339 -32.77 18.34 8.96
CA LYS A 339 -33.49 19.16 7.97
C LYS A 339 -33.81 20.55 8.51
N GLU A 340 -34.23 20.65 9.77
CA GLU A 340 -34.51 21.92 10.45
C GLU A 340 -33.25 22.78 10.62
N GLU A 341 -32.11 22.17 10.97
CA GLU A 341 -30.80 22.85 11.02
C GLU A 341 -30.44 23.47 9.67
N LEU A 342 -30.52 22.68 8.60
CA LEU A 342 -30.18 23.12 7.23
C LEU A 342 -31.09 24.25 6.75
N LEU A 343 -32.38 24.22 7.10
CA LEU A 343 -33.32 25.30 6.78
C LEU A 343 -32.99 26.57 7.57
N SER A 344 -32.67 26.45 8.85
CA SER A 344 -32.28 27.58 9.70
C SER A 344 -30.98 28.22 9.23
N GLU A 345 -30.01 27.41 8.79
CA GLU A 345 -28.77 27.87 8.15
C GLU A 345 -29.05 28.58 6.82
N LEU A 346 -29.90 27.99 5.96
CA LEU A 346 -30.30 28.61 4.69
C LEU A 346 -30.95 29.98 4.88
N GLU A 347 -31.84 30.12 5.85
CA GLU A 347 -32.47 31.42 6.15
C GLU A 347 -31.45 32.45 6.63
N ARG A 348 -30.51 32.06 7.49
CA ARG A 348 -29.43 32.94 7.97
C ARG A 348 -28.54 33.39 6.80
N SER A 349 -28.05 32.47 5.98
CA SER A 349 -27.22 32.80 4.81
C SER A 349 -27.97 33.67 3.80
N ALA A 350 -29.25 33.37 3.52
CA ALA A 350 -30.06 34.16 2.59
C ALA A 350 -30.32 35.60 3.08
N ARG A 351 -30.55 35.80 4.39
CA ARG A 351 -30.68 37.14 4.98
C ARG A 351 -29.36 37.91 4.91
N GLY A 352 -28.23 37.24 5.17
CA GLY A 352 -26.90 37.85 5.07
C GLY A 352 -26.56 38.33 3.66
N ARG A 353 -26.97 37.57 2.63
CA ARG A 353 -26.77 37.93 1.21
C ARG A 353 -27.65 39.09 0.71
N ARG A 354 -28.81 39.34 1.32
CA ARG A 354 -29.71 40.46 0.95
C ARG A 354 -29.30 41.81 1.56
N ARG A 355 -28.43 41.79 2.58
CA ARG A 355 -27.94 42.99 3.28
C ARG A 355 -26.59 43.49 2.74
N ARG A 356 -25.95 42.72 1.87
CA ARG A 356 -24.82 43.12 1.03
C ARG A 356 -25.36 43.48 -0.34
#